data_AF-A0AAN6JZU0-F1
#
_entry.id   AF-A0AAN6JZU0-F1
#
_cell.length_a   1.000
_cell.length_b   1.000
_cell.length_c   1.000
_cell.angle_alpha   90.00
_cell.angle_beta   90.00
_cell.angle_gamma   90.00
#
_symmetry.space_group_name_H-M   'P 1'
#
loop_
_entity.id
_entity.type
_entity.pdbx_description
1 polymer ?
#
loop_
_entity_poly.entity_id
_entity_poly.type
_entity_poly.pdbx_seq_one_letter_code
_entity_poly.pdbx_strand_id
1 'polypeptide(L)'
;MSQTMEQLDNASVREDEEPEKKQKSRRPPNTAFRQQRLKAWQPILTPKTVLPLFFAVGIIFAPIGGLLLWASAKVQEISIDYSTCSQVAPLCVDGTTPPSGNDASRIPSSKLSSYFKNTTDSADAPTWCYTNTSDAQTYGGPRNLPGTTICHVQFFVPDTLSPPVLLYYQWTNFYQNHRRYVKSFSQDQLSGNAVSASNINKSDCSPLEGEWADGAWKPYYPCGLIANSRFNDTIMSP
;
A
#
# COMPACT_ATOMS: atom_id res chain seq x y z
N MET A 1 35.48 54.16 -50.74
CA MET A 1 36.30 53.52 -51.80
C MET A 1 35.82 52.08 -51.86
N SER A 2 34.97 51.64 -52.80
CA SER A 2 35.21 51.48 -54.25
C SER A 2 36.52 50.70 -54.47
N GLN A 3 36.62 49.54 -55.10
CA GLN A 3 35.81 48.83 -56.12
C GLN A 3 36.39 47.38 -56.16
N THR A 4 35.63 46.32 -56.50
CA THR A 4 35.59 45.54 -57.78
C THR A 4 35.81 44.06 -57.43
N MET A 5 35.31 43.02 -58.12
CA MET A 5 34.33 42.82 -59.19
C MET A 5 34.24 41.28 -59.37
N GLU A 6 33.11 40.81 -59.89
CA GLU A 6 32.64 39.43 -60.06
C GLU A 6 33.54 38.51 -60.93
N GLN A 7 33.37 37.19 -60.78
CA GLN A 7 33.03 36.34 -61.94
C GLN A 7 32.37 35.01 -61.52
N LEU A 8 31.18 34.79 -62.06
CA LEU A 8 30.46 33.52 -62.18
C LEU A 8 31.15 32.61 -63.21
N ASP A 9 30.96 31.29 -63.05
CA ASP A 9 30.72 30.26 -64.10
C ASP A 9 31.25 28.89 -63.62
N ASN A 10 30.74 27.73 -64.01
CA ASN A 10 29.52 27.27 -64.65
C ASN A 10 29.62 25.73 -64.65
N ALA A 11 28.46 25.08 -64.67
CA ALA A 11 28.12 23.70 -64.98
C ALA A 11 29.17 22.59 -65.24
N SER A 12 28.73 21.39 -64.82
CA SER A 12 29.02 20.04 -65.36
C SER A 12 30.39 19.46 -64.97
N VAL A 13 30.52 18.20 -64.58
CA VAL A 13 30.00 16.97 -65.21
C VAL A 13 29.78 15.91 -64.13
N ARG A 14 28.64 15.21 -64.16
CA ARG A 14 28.45 13.93 -63.48
C ARG A 14 29.16 12.88 -64.32
N GLU A 15 30.31 12.40 -63.85
CA GLU A 15 30.84 11.12 -64.30
C GLU A 15 30.30 10.05 -63.35
N ASP A 16 29.67 9.04 -63.96
CA ASP A 16 29.21 7.83 -63.31
C ASP A 16 30.41 7.10 -62.67
N GLU A 17 30.61 7.25 -61.37
CA GLU A 17 31.54 6.40 -60.62
C GLU A 17 30.96 4.98 -60.54
N GLU A 18 31.61 4.05 -61.24
CA GLU A 18 31.40 2.61 -61.10
C GLU A 18 31.38 2.18 -59.62
N PRO A 19 30.55 1.20 -59.21
CA PRO A 19 30.52 0.76 -57.83
C PRO A 19 31.84 0.07 -57.48
N GLU A 20 32.74 0.79 -56.79
CA GLU A 20 33.98 0.22 -56.28
C GLU A 20 33.69 -1.09 -55.54
N LYS A 21 34.33 -2.18 -56.00
CA LYS A 21 34.28 -3.49 -55.34
C LYS A 21 34.73 -3.32 -53.89
N LYS A 22 33.79 -3.34 -52.94
CA LYS A 22 34.08 -3.29 -51.50
C LYS A 22 35.08 -4.39 -51.15
N GLN A 23 36.34 -4.01 -51.01
CA GLN A 23 37.42 -4.88 -50.58
C GLN A 23 37.00 -5.48 -49.23
N LYS A 24 36.95 -6.81 -49.12
CA LYS A 24 36.61 -7.51 -47.86
C LYS A 24 37.70 -7.23 -46.82
N SER A 25 37.60 -6.08 -46.18
CA SER A 25 38.48 -5.68 -45.09
C SER A 25 37.99 -6.31 -43.80
N ARG A 26 38.88 -7.02 -43.10
CA ARG A 26 38.62 -7.55 -41.75
C ARG A 26 38.79 -6.46 -40.68
N ARG A 27 39.10 -5.21 -41.08
CA ARG A 27 39.25 -4.10 -40.14
C ARG A 27 37.87 -3.68 -39.63
N PRO A 28 37.70 -3.54 -38.30
CA PRO A 28 36.46 -3.05 -37.75
C PRO A 28 36.19 -1.61 -38.22
N PRO A 29 34.91 -1.22 -38.39
CA PRO A 29 34.53 0.12 -38.80
C PRO A 29 35.04 1.19 -37.82
N ASN A 30 35.59 2.28 -38.36
CA ASN A 30 36.10 3.41 -37.59
C ASN A 30 34.94 4.36 -37.18
N THR A 31 34.02 3.84 -36.36
CA THR A 31 32.92 4.63 -35.79
C THR A 31 33.14 4.85 -34.30
N ALA A 32 32.73 6.01 -33.79
CA ALA A 32 32.91 6.38 -32.37
C ALA A 32 32.32 5.34 -31.41
N PHE A 33 31.22 4.69 -31.79
CA PHE A 33 30.61 3.59 -31.03
C PHE A 33 31.49 2.34 -30.99
N ARG A 34 31.95 1.84 -32.14
CA ARG A 34 32.77 0.61 -32.22
C ARG A 34 34.18 0.79 -31.66
N GLN A 35 34.68 2.03 -31.63
CA GLN A 35 35.98 2.36 -31.07
C GLN A 35 35.93 2.84 -29.61
N GLN A 36 34.75 2.83 -28.98
CA GLN A 36 34.56 3.28 -27.59
C GLN A 36 35.02 4.74 -27.36
N ARG A 37 34.84 5.59 -28.37
CA ARG A 37 35.15 7.04 -28.36
C ARG A 37 33.88 7.88 -28.38
N LEU A 38 32.81 7.36 -27.80
CA LEU A 38 31.58 8.12 -27.62
C LEU A 38 31.86 9.30 -26.69
N LYS A 39 31.14 10.42 -26.93
CA LYS A 39 31.23 11.59 -26.05
C LYS A 39 30.76 11.18 -24.66
N ALA A 40 31.71 11.04 -23.74
CA ALA A 40 31.45 10.76 -22.34
C ALA A 40 31.72 12.02 -21.53
N TRP A 41 30.87 12.28 -20.54
CA TRP A 41 31.15 13.24 -19.49
C TRP A 41 31.65 12.47 -18.27
N GLN A 42 32.84 12.81 -17.81
CA GLN A 42 33.44 12.22 -16.62
C GLN A 42 33.38 13.24 -15.48
N PRO A 43 32.41 13.15 -14.56
CA PRO A 43 32.33 14.07 -13.44
C PRO A 43 33.49 13.83 -12.48
N ILE A 44 34.41 14.79 -12.41
CA ILE A 44 35.46 14.80 -11.39
C ILE A 44 34.87 15.49 -10.15
N LEU A 45 34.62 14.71 -9.11
CA LEU A 45 34.09 15.18 -7.82
C LEU A 45 35.19 15.94 -7.07
N THR A 46 35.23 17.26 -7.27
CA THR A 46 36.15 18.15 -6.54
C THR A 46 35.38 18.90 -5.47
N PRO A 47 36.02 19.33 -4.36
CA PRO A 47 35.34 20.12 -3.32
C PRO A 47 34.63 21.36 -3.87
N LYS A 48 35.14 21.96 -4.94
CA LYS A 48 34.56 23.13 -5.62
C LYS A 48 33.23 22.85 -6.31
N THR A 49 33.00 21.63 -6.79
CA THR A 49 31.74 21.25 -7.46
C THR A 49 30.76 20.58 -6.50
N VAL A 50 31.28 19.83 -5.52
CA VAL A 50 30.47 19.05 -4.58
C VAL A 50 29.87 19.91 -3.47
N LEU A 51 30.62 20.89 -2.95
CA LEU A 51 30.14 21.73 -1.84
C LEU A 51 28.91 22.58 -2.22
N PRO A 52 28.87 23.30 -3.36
CA PRO A 52 27.67 24.03 -3.77
C PRO A 52 26.46 23.11 -4.05
N LEU A 53 26.70 21.91 -4.59
CA LEU A 53 25.66 20.92 -4.82
C LEU A 53 24.99 20.51 -3.51
N PHE A 54 25.75 20.24 -2.45
CA PHE A 54 25.19 19.91 -1.14
C PHE A 54 24.37 21.06 -0.55
N PHE A 55 24.83 22.31 -0.66
CA PHE A 55 24.05 23.46 -0.21
C PHE A 55 22.76 23.62 -1.01
N ALA A 56 22.79 23.43 -2.33
CA ALA A 56 21.59 23.48 -3.17
C ALA A 56 20.58 22.39 -2.76
N VAL A 57 21.03 21.15 -2.57
CA VAL A 57 20.16 20.06 -2.09
C VAL A 57 19.61 20.37 -0.69
N GLY A 58 20.44 20.90 0.21
CA GLY A 58 20.02 21.27 1.57
C GLY A 58 18.96 22.38 1.58
N ILE A 59 19.14 23.43 0.78
CA ILE A 59 18.18 24.53 0.64
C ILE A 59 16.84 24.05 0.07
N ILE A 60 16.83 23.02 -0.77
CA ILE A 60 15.60 22.42 -1.30
C ILE A 60 14.96 21.47 -0.28
N PHE A 61 15.74 20.61 0.36
CA PHE A 61 15.21 19.57 1.26
C PHE A 61 14.83 20.09 2.64
N ALA A 62 15.48 21.14 3.15
CA ALA A 62 15.12 21.73 4.44
C ALA A 62 13.66 22.27 4.49
N PRO A 63 13.18 23.10 3.55
CA PRO A 63 11.80 23.55 3.57
C PRO A 63 10.80 22.42 3.29
N ILE A 64 11.14 21.48 2.40
CA ILE A 64 10.29 20.30 2.15
C ILE A 64 10.16 19.46 3.42
N GLY A 65 11.27 19.16 4.10
CA GLY A 65 11.28 18.43 5.36
C GLY A 65 10.48 19.15 6.45
N GLY A 66 10.63 20.47 6.58
CA GLY A 66 9.84 21.29 7.50
C GLY A 66 8.34 21.23 7.21
N LEU A 67 7.95 21.31 5.93
CA LEU A 67 6.55 21.21 5.51
C LEU A 67 5.98 19.81 5.78
N LEU A 68 6.73 18.74 5.51
CA LEU A 68 6.32 17.36 5.78
C LEU A 68 6.16 17.09 7.28
N LEU A 69 7.08 17.57 8.11
CA LEU A 69 6.98 17.44 9.58
C LEU A 69 5.78 18.20 10.12
N TRP A 70 5.55 19.42 9.65
CA TRP A 70 4.37 20.20 10.02
C TRP A 70 3.07 19.52 9.61
N ALA A 71 3.01 18.93 8.41
CA ALA A 71 1.84 18.18 7.95
C ALA A 71 1.61 16.92 8.80
N SER A 72 2.68 16.20 9.16
CA SER A 72 2.60 15.01 10.01
C SER A 72 2.12 15.34 11.43
N ALA A 73 2.58 16.45 12.02
CA ALA A 73 2.19 16.86 13.37
C ALA A 73 0.74 17.35 13.49
N LYS A 74 0.05 17.56 12.35
CA LYS A 74 -1.38 17.94 12.33
C LYS A 74 -2.34 16.76 12.38
N VAL A 75 -1.88 15.56 12.02
CA VAL A 75 -2.68 14.34 12.03
C VAL A 75 -3.07 14.04 13.48
N GLN A 76 -4.34 13.73 13.74
CA GLN A 76 -4.82 13.29 15.04
C GLN A 76 -5.29 11.84 14.89
N GLU A 77 -4.84 10.95 15.78
CA GLU A 77 -5.14 9.52 15.68
C GLU A 77 -5.27 8.85 17.04
N ILE A 78 -6.05 7.78 17.09
CA ILE A 78 -6.13 6.86 18.22
C ILE A 78 -6.12 5.43 17.68
N SER A 79 -5.23 4.61 18.22
CA SER A 79 -5.06 3.20 17.89
C SER A 79 -5.24 2.38 19.16
N ILE A 80 -6.17 1.43 19.10
CA ILE A 80 -6.56 0.56 20.22
C ILE A 80 -6.42 -0.89 19.76
N ASP A 81 -5.52 -1.65 20.41
CA ASP A 81 -5.40 -3.09 20.20
C ASP A 81 -6.42 -3.87 21.05
N TYR A 82 -7.48 -4.34 20.39
CA TYR A 82 -8.57 -5.11 21.00
C TYR A 82 -8.37 -6.64 20.91
N SER A 83 -7.21 -7.14 20.47
CA SER A 83 -6.96 -8.57 20.23
C SER A 83 -7.23 -9.49 21.43
N THR A 84 -7.04 -9.00 22.66
CA THR A 84 -7.20 -9.76 23.89
C THR A 84 -8.49 -9.43 24.64
N CYS A 85 -9.44 -8.75 23.99
CA CYS A 85 -10.66 -8.29 24.64
C CYS A 85 -11.48 -9.46 25.22
N SER A 86 -11.62 -10.56 24.49
CA SER A 86 -12.37 -11.75 24.95
C SER A 86 -11.71 -12.50 26.12
N GLN A 87 -10.43 -12.25 26.41
CA GLN A 87 -9.66 -12.96 27.43
C GLN A 87 -9.45 -12.15 28.70
N VAL A 88 -9.27 -10.82 28.55
CA VAL A 88 -8.83 -9.93 29.64
C VAL A 88 -9.92 -8.94 30.05
N ALA A 89 -10.77 -8.50 29.13
CA ALA A 89 -11.80 -7.53 29.46
C ALA A 89 -12.86 -8.17 30.37
N PRO A 90 -13.50 -7.41 31.28
CA PRO A 90 -14.60 -7.90 32.08
C PRO A 90 -15.92 -7.97 31.28
N LEU A 91 -16.91 -8.66 31.83
CA LEU A 91 -18.28 -8.64 31.31
C LEU A 91 -18.89 -7.25 31.48
N CYS A 92 -19.62 -6.77 30.46
CA CYS A 92 -20.35 -5.50 30.55
C CYS A 92 -21.55 -5.60 31.53
N VAL A 93 -21.85 -4.52 32.25
CA VAL A 93 -22.92 -4.48 33.27
C VAL A 93 -24.31 -4.47 32.62
N ASP A 94 -24.55 -3.52 31.70
CA ASP A 94 -25.83 -3.34 30.99
C ASP A 94 -25.71 -3.72 29.51
N GLY A 95 -24.84 -4.68 29.20
CA GLY A 95 -24.61 -5.16 27.84
C GLY A 95 -23.72 -4.27 26.95
N THR A 96 -23.38 -3.04 27.39
CA THR A 96 -22.50 -2.11 26.65
C THR A 96 -21.54 -1.31 27.54
N THR A 97 -21.82 -1.25 28.85
CA THR A 97 -21.10 -0.43 29.82
C THR A 97 -20.04 -1.24 30.57
N PRO A 98 -18.77 -0.81 30.58
CA PRO A 98 -17.74 -1.42 31.40
C PRO A 98 -18.02 -1.21 32.90
N PRO A 99 -17.69 -2.18 33.76
CA PRO A 99 -17.82 -2.00 35.20
C PRO A 99 -16.85 -0.92 35.71
N SER A 100 -17.40 0.04 36.46
CA SER A 100 -16.62 1.11 37.09
C SER A 100 -15.90 0.59 38.35
N GLY A 101 -14.63 0.95 38.51
CA GLY A 101 -13.83 0.61 39.70
C GLY A 101 -12.95 -0.63 39.58
N ASN A 102 -12.96 -1.34 38.45
CA ASN A 102 -12.06 -2.46 38.20
C ASN A 102 -10.92 -2.03 37.26
N ASP A 103 -9.66 -2.25 37.64
CA ASP A 103 -8.52 -1.95 36.75
C ASP A 103 -8.57 -2.76 35.45
N ALA A 104 -9.25 -3.92 35.46
CA ALA A 104 -9.46 -4.77 34.27
C ALA A 104 -10.32 -4.12 33.19
N SER A 105 -11.18 -3.14 33.52
CA SER A 105 -11.96 -2.43 32.52
C SER A 105 -11.15 -1.37 31.77
N ARG A 106 -9.94 -1.00 32.25
CA ARG A 106 -9.04 -0.09 31.54
C ARG A 106 -8.22 -0.84 30.50
N ILE A 107 -8.06 -0.25 29.33
CA ILE A 107 -7.19 -0.80 28.29
C ILE A 107 -5.72 -0.57 28.71
N PRO A 108 -4.87 -1.62 28.71
CA PRO A 108 -3.47 -1.47 29.05
C PRO A 108 -2.76 -0.43 28.17
N SER A 109 -1.88 0.39 28.76
CA SER A 109 -1.15 1.42 28.03
C SER A 109 -0.26 0.88 26.90
N SER A 110 0.15 -0.39 26.96
CA SER A 110 0.90 -1.06 25.88
C SER A 110 0.08 -1.32 24.62
N LYS A 111 -1.26 -1.29 24.73
CA LYS A 111 -2.23 -1.55 23.65
C LYS A 111 -2.89 -0.27 23.14
N LEU A 112 -2.50 0.88 23.69
CA LEU A 112 -3.07 2.18 23.37
C LEU A 112 -1.97 3.09 22.81
N SER A 113 -2.22 3.67 21.66
CA SER A 113 -1.43 4.78 21.12
C SER A 113 -2.39 5.88 20.70
N SER A 114 -2.20 7.09 21.21
CA SER A 114 -3.02 8.23 20.87
C SER A 114 -2.15 9.46 20.61
N TYR A 115 -2.56 10.26 19.64
CA TYR A 115 -1.93 11.52 19.29
C TYR A 115 -3.03 12.55 19.05
N PHE A 116 -3.19 13.44 20.03
CA PHE A 116 -4.13 14.55 20.01
C PHE A 116 -3.41 15.84 20.41
N LYS A 117 -3.99 16.99 20.07
CA LYS A 117 -3.46 18.31 20.44
C LYS A 117 -3.73 18.60 21.91
N ASN A 118 -4.92 18.27 22.38
CA ASN A 118 -5.29 18.35 23.79
C ASN A 118 -5.00 17.04 24.53
N THR A 119 -4.70 17.16 25.82
CA THR A 119 -4.46 16.03 26.71
C THR A 119 -5.77 15.41 27.17
N THR A 120 -5.85 14.08 27.14
CA THR A 120 -6.94 13.33 27.77
C THR A 120 -6.64 13.17 29.26
N ASP A 121 -7.62 13.44 30.12
CA ASP A 121 -7.47 13.21 31.56
C ASP A 121 -7.45 11.71 31.87
N SER A 122 -6.76 11.31 32.95
CA SER A 122 -6.70 9.91 33.39
C SER A 122 -8.06 9.29 33.74
N ALA A 123 -9.08 10.13 33.96
CA ALA A 123 -10.46 9.72 34.17
C ALA A 123 -11.12 9.25 32.86
N ASP A 124 -10.75 9.85 31.73
CA ASP A 124 -11.29 9.58 30.39
C ASP A 124 -10.42 8.55 29.63
N ALA A 125 -9.64 7.77 30.36
CA ALA A 125 -8.83 6.70 29.80
C ALA A 125 -9.73 5.67 29.07
N PRO A 126 -9.32 5.15 27.91
CA PRO A 126 -10.11 4.17 27.19
C PRO A 126 -10.39 2.92 28.01
N THR A 127 -11.64 2.47 27.96
CA THR A 127 -12.13 1.29 28.67
C THR A 127 -12.75 0.30 27.71
N TRP A 128 -12.79 -0.96 28.13
CA TRP A 128 -13.38 -2.05 27.37
C TRP A 128 -14.17 -3.01 28.26
N CYS A 129 -15.15 -3.67 27.65
CA CYS A 129 -15.83 -4.81 28.23
C CYS A 129 -16.33 -5.71 27.10
N TYR A 130 -16.71 -6.95 27.41
CA TYR A 130 -17.27 -7.85 26.41
C TYR A 130 -18.65 -8.38 26.81
N THR A 131 -19.43 -8.76 25.81
CA THR A 131 -20.68 -9.51 25.98
C THR A 131 -20.68 -10.75 25.10
N ASN A 132 -21.35 -11.81 25.55
CA ASN A 132 -21.60 -12.99 24.74
C ASN A 132 -23.02 -12.93 24.21
N THR A 133 -23.19 -13.13 22.90
CA THR A 133 -24.47 -13.16 22.21
C THR A 133 -24.62 -14.44 21.40
N SER A 134 -25.86 -14.87 21.22
CA SER A 134 -26.25 -15.89 20.24
C SER A 134 -26.63 -15.29 18.89
N ASP A 135 -26.87 -13.98 18.83
CA ASP A 135 -27.26 -13.26 17.62
C ASP A 135 -26.18 -12.23 17.29
N ALA A 136 -25.44 -12.48 16.20
CA ALA A 136 -24.39 -11.61 15.72
C ALA A 136 -24.93 -10.69 14.62
N GLN A 137 -24.63 -9.40 14.72
CA GLN A 137 -24.88 -8.44 13.64
C GLN A 137 -23.79 -8.62 12.57
N THR A 138 -24.17 -9.18 11.42
CA THR A 138 -23.26 -9.32 10.27
C THR A 138 -23.52 -8.23 9.24
N TYR A 139 -22.60 -8.02 8.30
CA TYR A 139 -22.87 -7.13 7.16
C TYR A 139 -24.13 -7.53 6.36
N GLY A 140 -24.49 -8.82 6.37
CA GLY A 140 -25.71 -9.35 5.76
C GLY A 140 -26.95 -9.32 6.67
N GLY A 141 -26.91 -8.60 7.79
CA GLY A 141 -27.98 -8.52 8.78
C GLY A 141 -27.78 -9.42 10.00
N PRO A 142 -28.77 -9.48 10.90
CA PRO A 142 -28.73 -10.32 12.10
C PRO A 142 -28.69 -11.80 11.71
N ARG A 143 -27.74 -12.55 12.25
CA ARG A 143 -27.66 -14.00 12.10
C ARG A 143 -27.46 -14.66 13.45
N ASN A 144 -28.08 -15.82 13.62
CA ASN A 144 -27.86 -16.64 14.80
C ASN A 144 -26.49 -17.30 14.71
N LEU A 145 -25.53 -16.80 15.49
CA LEU A 145 -24.18 -17.32 15.62
C LEU A 145 -23.92 -17.58 17.11
N PRO A 146 -24.15 -18.81 17.59
CA PRO A 146 -23.95 -19.13 18.99
C PRO A 146 -22.48 -18.95 19.39
N GLY A 147 -22.25 -18.31 20.54
CA GLY A 147 -20.90 -18.10 21.08
C GLY A 147 -20.15 -16.92 20.47
N THR A 148 -20.85 -15.93 19.91
CA THR A 148 -20.21 -14.71 19.43
C THR A 148 -19.90 -13.77 20.59
N THR A 149 -18.69 -13.27 20.65
CA THR A 149 -18.27 -12.26 21.63
C THR A 149 -18.25 -10.87 20.98
N ILE A 150 -18.94 -9.91 21.59
CA ILE A 150 -18.91 -8.49 21.19
C ILE A 150 -17.98 -7.77 22.15
N CYS A 151 -16.97 -7.07 21.62
CA CYS A 151 -16.11 -6.19 22.39
C CYS A 151 -16.63 -4.74 22.30
N HIS A 152 -16.96 -4.16 23.45
CA HIS A 152 -17.36 -2.76 23.57
C HIS A 152 -16.14 -1.96 24.00
N VAL A 153 -15.77 -0.96 23.20
CA VAL A 153 -14.62 -0.09 23.46
C VAL A 153 -15.15 1.33 23.60
N GLN A 154 -14.91 1.92 24.77
CA GLN A 154 -15.27 3.30 25.07
C GLN A 154 -13.99 4.14 25.14
N PHE A 155 -13.94 5.22 24.36
CA PHE A 155 -12.79 6.11 24.33
C PHE A 155 -13.27 7.56 24.18
N PHE A 156 -12.47 8.48 24.69
CA PHE A 156 -12.75 9.90 24.60
C PHE A 156 -11.88 10.56 23.52
N VAL A 157 -12.48 11.47 22.74
CA VAL A 157 -11.78 12.25 21.72
C VAL A 157 -11.71 13.70 22.23
N PRO A 158 -10.52 14.19 22.66
CA PRO A 158 -10.39 15.49 23.32
C PRO A 158 -10.47 16.69 22.37
N ASP A 159 -10.32 16.46 21.07
CA ASP A 159 -10.32 17.48 20.03
C ASP A 159 -11.46 17.25 19.03
N THR A 160 -12.06 18.33 18.52
CA THR A 160 -12.99 18.22 17.39
C THR A 160 -12.25 17.83 16.11
N LEU A 161 -12.53 16.63 15.58
CA LEU A 161 -11.94 16.15 14.34
C LEU A 161 -12.58 16.85 13.13
N SER A 162 -11.75 17.40 12.25
CA SER A 162 -12.21 17.94 10.97
C SER A 162 -12.40 16.81 9.95
N PRO A 163 -13.45 16.83 9.10
CA PRO A 163 -13.62 15.82 8.06
C PRO A 163 -12.43 15.78 7.07
N PRO A 164 -12.07 14.60 6.53
CA PRO A 164 -12.70 13.29 6.73
C PRO A 164 -12.18 12.57 7.99
N VAL A 165 -13.10 11.95 8.73
CA VAL A 165 -12.76 11.00 9.81
C VAL A 165 -12.75 9.60 9.22
N LEU A 166 -11.62 8.92 9.34
CA LEU A 166 -11.40 7.60 8.76
C LEU A 166 -11.17 6.58 9.87
N LEU A 167 -11.84 5.43 9.76
CA LEU A 167 -11.68 4.30 10.67
C LEU A 167 -10.95 3.18 9.93
N TYR A 168 -9.82 2.76 10.48
CA TYR A 168 -9.02 1.67 9.97
C TYR A 168 -8.95 0.55 10.99
N TYR A 169 -8.85 -0.69 10.50
CA TYR A 169 -8.44 -1.82 11.30
C TYR A 169 -6.98 -2.16 10.96
N GLN A 170 -6.20 -2.53 11.97
CA GLN A 170 -4.78 -2.86 11.82
C GLN A 170 -4.52 -4.31 12.23
N TRP A 171 -3.66 -4.97 11.45
CA TRP A 171 -3.20 -6.34 11.71
C TRP A 171 -1.69 -6.31 11.83
N THR A 172 -1.18 -6.97 12.86
CA THR A 172 0.25 -7.27 12.96
C THR A 172 0.45 -8.77 12.73
N ASN A 173 1.62 -9.14 12.23
CA ASN A 173 1.98 -10.55 12.00
C ASN A 173 1.04 -11.31 11.01
N PHE A 174 0.43 -10.60 10.06
CA PHE A 174 -0.37 -11.20 8.98
C PHE A 174 0.30 -10.96 7.62
N TYR A 175 0.81 -12.04 7.00
CA TYR A 175 1.69 -11.98 5.83
C TYR A 175 0.95 -11.93 4.49
N GLN A 176 0.21 -10.84 4.24
CA GLN A 176 -0.49 -10.64 2.96
C GLN A 176 0.45 -10.57 1.76
N ASN A 177 1.72 -10.20 1.98
CA ASN A 177 2.75 -10.11 0.94
C ASN A 177 3.36 -11.47 0.54
N HIS A 178 2.96 -12.57 1.17
CA HIS A 178 3.49 -13.88 0.83
C HIS A 178 3.17 -14.22 -0.64
N ARG A 179 4.18 -14.64 -1.43
CA ARG A 179 4.05 -14.83 -2.89
C ARG A 179 2.84 -15.68 -3.30
N ARG A 180 2.55 -16.75 -2.55
CA ARG A 180 1.38 -17.62 -2.81
C ARG A 180 0.07 -16.93 -2.44
N TYR A 181 0.04 -16.16 -1.36
CA TYR A 181 -1.16 -15.46 -0.90
C TYR A 181 -1.59 -14.41 -1.93
N VAL A 182 -0.66 -13.56 -2.38
CA VAL A 182 -0.92 -12.49 -3.37
C VAL A 182 -1.47 -13.02 -4.69
N LYS A 183 -1.06 -14.22 -5.10
CA LYS A 183 -1.51 -14.83 -6.36
C LYS A 183 -2.84 -15.57 -6.24
N SER A 184 -3.26 -15.91 -5.03
CA SER A 184 -4.38 -16.83 -4.80
C SER A 184 -5.72 -16.10 -4.85
N PHE A 185 -6.12 -15.73 -6.06
CA PHE A 185 -7.45 -15.20 -6.40
C PHE A 185 -7.70 -15.38 -7.92
N SER A 186 -8.96 -15.31 -8.34
CA SER A 186 -9.33 -15.33 -9.77
C SER A 186 -9.85 -13.96 -10.20
N GLN A 187 -9.15 -13.31 -11.13
CA GLN A 187 -9.55 -12.00 -11.63
C GLN A 187 -10.89 -12.07 -12.40
N ASP A 188 -11.10 -13.12 -13.19
CA ASP A 188 -12.33 -13.30 -13.97
C ASP A 188 -13.56 -13.48 -13.08
N GLN A 189 -13.42 -14.20 -11.95
CA GLN A 189 -14.50 -14.30 -10.95
C GLN A 189 -14.80 -12.95 -10.32
N LEU A 190 -13.77 -12.19 -9.92
CA LEU A 190 -13.94 -10.89 -9.27
C LEU A 190 -14.51 -9.82 -10.23
N SER A 191 -14.30 -9.96 -11.54
CA SER A 191 -14.97 -9.13 -12.54
C SER A 191 -16.43 -9.52 -12.80
N GLY A 192 -16.93 -10.58 -12.17
CA GLY A 192 -18.31 -11.06 -12.30
C GLY A 192 -18.56 -12.03 -13.45
N ASN A 193 -17.51 -12.57 -14.08
CA ASN A 193 -17.67 -13.55 -15.15
C ASN A 193 -18.03 -14.93 -14.58
N ALA A 194 -18.97 -15.62 -15.22
CA ALA A 194 -19.28 -17.01 -14.90
C ALA A 194 -18.17 -17.94 -15.44
N VAL A 195 -17.15 -18.19 -14.61
CA VAL A 195 -16.01 -19.06 -14.95
C VAL A 195 -16.37 -20.53 -14.70
N SER A 196 -16.05 -21.40 -15.65
CA SER A 196 -16.32 -22.84 -15.53
C SER A 196 -15.45 -23.49 -14.46
N ALA A 197 -15.96 -24.59 -13.89
CA ALA A 197 -15.26 -25.40 -12.90
C ALA A 197 -13.83 -25.81 -13.31
N SER A 198 -13.68 -26.25 -14.56
CA SER A 198 -12.39 -26.69 -15.10
C SER A 198 -11.33 -25.59 -15.15
N ASN A 199 -11.75 -24.34 -15.32
CA ASN A 199 -10.85 -23.19 -15.42
C ASN A 199 -10.40 -22.72 -14.03
N ILE A 200 -11.27 -22.81 -13.03
CA ILE A 200 -10.92 -22.51 -11.63
C ILE A 200 -9.94 -23.54 -11.08
N ASN A 201 -10.15 -24.82 -11.37
CA ASN A 201 -9.26 -25.93 -10.96
C ASN A 201 -7.85 -25.89 -11.61
N LYS A 202 -7.61 -24.94 -12.51
CA LYS A 202 -6.30 -24.71 -13.18
C LYS A 202 -5.79 -23.29 -12.96
N SER A 203 -6.46 -22.52 -12.10
CA SER A 203 -6.16 -21.13 -11.84
C SER A 203 -5.13 -20.97 -10.72
N ASP A 204 -4.72 -19.74 -10.46
CA ASP A 204 -3.81 -19.42 -9.35
C ASP A 204 -4.50 -19.49 -7.97
N CYS A 205 -5.80 -19.83 -7.89
CA CYS A 205 -6.57 -19.94 -6.64
C CYS A 205 -6.10 -21.06 -5.69
N SER A 206 -5.10 -21.86 -6.06
CA SER A 206 -4.57 -22.93 -5.22
C SER A 206 -4.12 -22.44 -3.83
N PRO A 207 -4.46 -23.16 -2.74
CA PRO A 207 -5.16 -24.45 -2.67
C PRO A 207 -6.70 -24.35 -2.57
N LEU A 208 -7.27 -23.15 -2.52
CA LEU A 208 -8.71 -22.92 -2.27
C LEU A 208 -9.45 -22.67 -3.58
N GLU A 209 -9.47 -23.68 -4.44
CA GLU A 209 -10.09 -23.61 -5.78
C GLU A 209 -11.53 -24.11 -5.77
N GLY A 210 -11.84 -25.11 -4.94
CA GLY A 210 -13.16 -25.71 -4.84
C GLY A 210 -13.12 -27.05 -4.09
N GLU A 211 -14.28 -27.70 -4.00
CA GLU A 211 -14.45 -28.98 -3.33
C GLU A 211 -15.38 -29.92 -4.10
N TRP A 212 -15.27 -31.22 -3.83
CA TRP A 212 -16.23 -32.21 -4.33
C TRP A 212 -17.45 -32.23 -3.40
N ALA A 213 -18.61 -31.87 -3.93
CA ALA A 213 -19.88 -31.88 -3.20
C ALA A 213 -21.01 -32.40 -4.10
N ASP A 214 -21.90 -33.24 -3.56
CA ASP A 214 -23.04 -33.82 -4.28
C ASP A 214 -22.66 -34.55 -5.60
N GLY A 215 -21.51 -35.23 -5.63
CA GLY A 215 -21.05 -35.97 -6.80
C GLY A 215 -20.49 -35.12 -7.95
N ALA A 216 -20.37 -33.80 -7.76
CA ALA A 216 -19.80 -32.86 -8.71
C ALA A 216 -18.68 -32.02 -8.07
N TRP A 217 -17.69 -31.62 -8.86
CA TRP A 217 -16.68 -30.66 -8.41
C TRP A 217 -17.27 -29.24 -8.46
N LYS A 218 -17.32 -28.55 -7.33
CA LYS A 218 -17.88 -27.21 -7.19
C LYS A 218 -16.75 -26.20 -6.90
N PRO A 219 -16.54 -25.18 -7.77
CA PRO A 219 -15.58 -24.12 -7.50
C PRO A 219 -16.02 -23.23 -6.33
N TYR A 220 -15.08 -22.75 -5.53
CA TYR A 220 -15.36 -21.70 -4.56
C TYR A 220 -15.63 -20.36 -5.27
N TYR A 221 -16.57 -19.59 -4.73
CA TYR A 221 -16.92 -18.27 -5.23
C TYR A 221 -17.11 -17.28 -4.06
N PRO A 222 -16.18 -16.33 -3.86
CA PRO A 222 -14.86 -16.19 -4.53
C PRO A 222 -13.85 -17.30 -4.16
N CYS A 223 -12.98 -17.71 -5.10
CA CYS A 223 -11.87 -18.64 -4.82
C CYS A 223 -10.61 -17.95 -4.31
N GLY A 224 -9.73 -18.73 -3.66
CA GLY A 224 -8.39 -18.33 -3.28
C GLY A 224 -8.20 -17.89 -1.82
N LEU A 225 -6.95 -17.82 -1.40
CA LEU A 225 -6.55 -17.52 -0.02
C LEU A 225 -7.00 -16.12 0.44
N ILE A 226 -6.91 -15.13 -0.45
CA ILE A 226 -7.22 -13.72 -0.11
C ILE A 226 -8.69 -13.59 0.32
N ALA A 227 -9.58 -14.21 -0.44
CA ALA A 227 -11.01 -14.12 -0.17
C ALA A 227 -11.43 -14.98 1.03
N ASN A 228 -10.80 -16.14 1.21
CA ASN A 228 -11.07 -17.03 2.33
C ASN A 228 -10.67 -16.42 3.69
N SER A 229 -9.50 -15.77 3.77
CA SER A 229 -9.05 -15.10 4.99
C SER A 229 -9.46 -13.63 5.06
N ARG A 230 -10.64 -13.30 4.54
CA ARG A 230 -11.20 -11.95 4.66
C ARG A 230 -11.47 -11.65 6.13
N PHE A 231 -11.08 -10.46 6.56
CA PHE A 231 -11.44 -9.96 7.88
C PHE A 231 -12.97 -9.97 8.08
N ASN A 232 -13.40 -10.50 9.22
CA ASN A 232 -14.80 -10.79 9.50
C ASN A 232 -15.34 -10.08 10.75
N ASP A 233 -14.54 -9.33 11.51
CA ASP A 233 -15.13 -8.54 12.60
C ASP A 233 -15.97 -7.40 12.01
N THR A 234 -17.08 -7.14 12.68
CA THR A 234 -18.07 -6.16 12.28
C THR A 234 -18.00 -4.99 13.22
N ILE A 235 -17.55 -3.85 12.71
CA ILE A 235 -17.41 -2.63 13.50
C ILE A 235 -18.67 -1.79 13.31
N MET A 236 -19.35 -1.47 14.41
CA MET A 236 -20.54 -0.62 14.40
C MET A 236 -20.14 0.86 14.28
N SER A 237 -21.03 1.69 13.76
CA SER A 237 -20.83 3.14 13.84
C SER A 237 -20.74 3.54 15.32
N PRO A 238 -19.70 4.26 15.73
CA PRO A 238 -19.70 4.95 17.02
C PRO A 238 -20.78 6.03 17.06
#